data_AF-A0A9E8D5D5-F1
#
_entry.id   AF-A0A9E8D5D5-F1
#
_cell.length_a   1.000
_cell.length_b   1.000
_cell.length_c   1.000
_cell.angle_alpha   90.00
_cell.angle_beta   90.00
_cell.angle_gamma   90.00
#
_symmetry.space_group_name_H-M   'P 1'
#
loop_
_entity.id
_entity.type
_entity.pdbx_description
1 polymer ?
#
loop_
_entity_poly.entity_id
_entity_poly.type
_entity_poly.pdbx_seq_one_letter_code
_entity_poly.pdbx_strand_id
1 'polypeptide(L)'
;MIANAFSMSLPRPSLESLIRLLALLAGVALLVVGLLFPLVAMLVKSLQDRAGDFIGLANFVHYFQTPALVNSIANSLRVALMTTGVVVGLAFLCAYGITRTCMPGKRLFRMLAILPILAPSLLPAISLVYLFGNQGFLREVLAGHSIYGPIGIVMGMSFWIFPHALMLLTTALTNSDARLYEAAEALGTPKWRTFLTITLPGVRYGLISCLFVVFTLAITDFGVPKIIGGQFSVLATDVYRQVVGQQNFQMGAVVSVILLLPAVLSFIVDRWIQRRQVAQLSARAVPWQPTPCPLRDWVFMLLCYAVAGAIVLVIGTAVYASLIQFWPYNLSITFEHYTFQGMADGGWGAWFNSLKLAFSVALVGTLVIFFNAWLIEKSEGYRPLRQGLHFMAMLPMAVPGMVLGLAYIFFFNQAGNPFNWLYGTLMILVLNTLIHFYTVCHLTSVTALKQLDPEFEAVGASLKVPFWITFSRVTLPVSLPAVLDISVYLFVNAMTTVSAVVFLYNSDTRLASVAVLHLDEAGYFASAAAMAVLIFLTSLVVKLLHTALTYVLLNNAQRWRMAG
;
A
#
# COMPACT_ATOMS: atom_id res chain seq x y z
N MET A 1 -25.25 63.28 -2.88
CA MET A 1 -25.22 62.85 -1.47
C MET A 1 -26.33 61.82 -1.32
N ILE A 2 -26.09 60.52 -1.39
CA ILE A 2 -25.47 59.71 -0.33
C ILE A 2 -24.69 58.58 -1.02
N ALA A 3 -23.37 58.68 -0.99
CA ALA A 3 -22.44 57.58 -1.22
C ALA A 3 -21.73 57.39 0.12
N ASN A 4 -21.90 56.22 0.76
CA ASN A 4 -21.01 55.59 1.75
C ASN A 4 -21.82 54.70 2.70
N ALA A 5 -22.02 53.45 2.31
CA ALA A 5 -22.25 52.36 3.25
C ALA A 5 -22.02 51.03 2.52
N PHE A 6 -20.77 50.64 2.28
CA PHE A 6 -20.33 49.23 2.13
C PHE A 6 -18.81 49.20 1.99
N SER A 7 -18.09 49.71 3.00
CA SER A 7 -16.72 49.24 3.25
C SER A 7 -16.83 48.03 4.18
N MET A 8 -17.03 46.86 3.59
CA MET A 8 -16.75 45.59 4.26
C MET A 8 -15.26 45.57 4.57
N SER A 9 -14.88 46.07 5.74
CA SER A 9 -13.55 45.85 6.29
C SER A 9 -13.44 44.35 6.54
N LEU A 10 -12.64 43.67 5.72
CA LEU A 10 -12.25 42.29 5.99
C LEU A 10 -11.61 42.29 7.39
N PRO A 11 -12.17 41.55 8.37
CA PRO A 11 -11.59 41.50 9.71
C PRO A 11 -10.13 41.07 9.58
N ARG A 12 -9.22 41.80 10.23
CA ARG A 12 -7.80 41.45 10.25
C ARG A 12 -7.67 39.99 10.68
N PRO A 13 -6.95 39.14 9.93
CA PRO A 13 -6.79 37.75 10.33
C PRO A 13 -6.17 37.70 11.73
N SER A 14 -6.81 36.96 12.64
CA SER A 14 -6.20 36.66 13.93
C SER A 14 -4.86 35.95 13.70
N LEU A 15 -3.91 36.09 14.63
CA LEU A 15 -2.63 35.38 14.55
C LEU A 15 -2.84 33.87 14.32
N GLU A 16 -3.88 33.31 14.94
CA GLU A 16 -4.27 31.91 14.77
C GLU A 16 -4.74 31.56 13.35
N SER A 17 -5.51 32.42 12.69
CA SER A 17 -5.96 32.16 11.31
C SER A 17 -4.79 32.26 10.32
N LEU A 18 -3.84 33.17 10.56
CA LEU A 18 -2.62 33.26 9.78
C LEU A 18 -1.76 31.99 9.91
N ILE A 19 -1.58 31.47 11.14
CA ILE A 19 -0.78 30.25 11.33
C ILE A 19 -1.46 29.05 10.66
N ARG A 20 -2.79 28.90 10.78
CA ARG A 20 -3.53 27.84 10.07
C ARG A 20 -3.39 27.95 8.56
N LEU A 21 -3.45 29.16 8.01
CA LEU A 21 -3.26 29.39 6.58
C LEU A 21 -1.85 28.99 6.13
N LEU A 22 -0.81 29.43 6.84
CA LEU A 22 0.58 29.06 6.53
C LEU A 22 0.80 27.55 6.62
N ALA A 23 0.19 26.89 7.60
CA ALA A 23 0.29 25.44 7.75
C ALA A 23 -0.43 24.69 6.60
N LEU A 24 -1.61 25.15 6.18
CA LEU A 24 -2.29 24.60 5.00
C LEU A 24 -1.48 24.81 3.72
N LEU A 25 -0.88 25.99 3.54
CA LEU A 25 -0.01 26.28 2.40
C LEU A 25 1.24 25.39 2.41
N ALA A 26 1.83 25.12 3.57
CA ALA A 26 2.95 24.18 3.70
C ALA A 26 2.54 22.75 3.33
N GLY A 27 1.36 22.29 3.74
CA GLY A 27 0.80 20.99 3.33
C GLY A 27 0.57 20.89 1.82
N VAL A 28 0.07 21.97 1.20
CA VAL A 28 -0.08 22.04 -0.27
C VAL A 28 1.30 22.02 -0.94
N ALA A 29 2.24 22.84 -0.48
CA ALA A 29 3.60 22.88 -1.03
C ALA A 29 4.28 21.51 -0.98
N LEU A 30 4.13 20.77 0.14
CA LEU A 30 4.65 19.41 0.27
C LEU A 30 4.11 18.47 -0.82
N LEU A 31 2.79 18.46 -1.05
CA LEU A 31 2.20 17.59 -2.07
C LEU A 31 2.46 18.10 -3.50
N VAL A 32 2.57 19.41 -3.72
CA VAL A 32 2.92 19.95 -5.04
C VAL A 32 4.36 19.54 -5.40
N VAL A 33 5.32 19.80 -4.51
CA VAL A 33 6.74 19.52 -4.73
C VAL A 33 7.03 18.03 -4.68
N GLY A 34 6.37 17.28 -3.79
CA GLY A 34 6.58 15.85 -3.62
C GLY A 34 5.81 14.97 -4.62
N LEU A 35 4.77 15.48 -5.29
CA LEU A 35 3.95 14.66 -6.20
C LEU A 35 3.77 15.32 -7.57
N LEU A 36 3.15 16.50 -7.62
CA LEU A 36 2.75 17.09 -8.90
C LEU A 36 3.94 17.49 -9.77
N PHE A 37 4.93 18.18 -9.23
CA PHE A 37 6.11 18.60 -9.98
C PHE A 37 6.93 17.42 -10.52
N PRO A 38 7.22 16.36 -9.73
CA PRO A 38 7.79 15.12 -10.25
C PRO A 38 7.00 14.53 -11.42
N LEU A 39 5.68 14.41 -11.28
CA LEU A 39 4.84 13.82 -12.33
C LEU A 39 4.82 14.67 -13.61
N VAL A 40 4.78 15.99 -13.47
CA VAL A 40 4.88 16.92 -14.61
C VAL A 40 6.25 16.80 -15.27
N ALA A 41 7.34 16.73 -14.50
CA ALA A 41 8.68 16.55 -15.05
C ALA A 41 8.81 15.23 -15.83
N MET A 42 8.18 14.16 -15.34
CA MET A 42 8.11 12.88 -16.04
C MET A 42 7.31 12.98 -17.35
N LEU A 43 6.15 13.64 -17.34
CA LEU A 43 5.35 13.88 -18.54
C LEU A 43 6.12 14.70 -19.57
N VAL A 44 6.79 15.77 -19.15
CA VAL A 44 7.65 16.59 -20.03
C VAL A 44 8.77 15.74 -20.62
N LYS A 45 9.44 14.91 -19.80
CA LYS A 45 10.52 14.04 -20.27
C LYS A 45 10.06 13.03 -21.32
N SER A 46 8.81 12.57 -21.25
CA SER A 46 8.24 11.64 -22.24
C SER A 46 8.08 12.26 -23.64
N LEU A 47 8.03 13.60 -23.72
CA LEU A 47 7.85 14.37 -24.96
C LEU A 47 9.17 14.97 -25.49
N GLN A 48 10.29 14.65 -24.84
CA GLN A 48 11.62 15.14 -25.17
C GLN A 48 12.50 14.02 -25.73
N ASP A 49 13.52 14.40 -26.49
CA ASP A 49 14.56 13.50 -26.95
C ASP A 49 15.72 13.37 -25.92
N ARG A 50 16.86 12.83 -26.35
CA ARG A 50 18.07 12.71 -25.52
C ARG A 50 18.78 14.04 -25.27
N ALA A 51 18.70 14.99 -26.20
CA ALA A 51 19.26 16.32 -26.05
C ALA A 51 18.40 17.22 -25.13
N GLY A 52 17.12 16.85 -24.92
CA GLY A 52 16.15 17.63 -24.16
C GLY A 52 15.21 18.45 -25.05
N ASP A 53 15.33 18.30 -26.37
CA ASP A 53 14.50 19.00 -27.35
C ASP A 53 13.10 18.38 -27.40
N PHE A 54 12.08 19.24 -27.57
CA PHE A 54 10.71 18.80 -27.67
C PHE A 54 10.45 18.15 -29.03
N ILE A 55 10.06 16.87 -29.01
CA ILE A 55 9.79 16.06 -30.21
C ILE A 55 8.32 15.60 -30.29
N GLY A 56 7.46 16.16 -29.45
CA GLY A 56 6.04 15.81 -29.39
C GLY A 56 5.81 14.34 -29.05
N LEU A 57 4.99 13.64 -29.83
CA LEU A 57 4.58 12.25 -29.57
C LEU A 57 5.48 11.20 -30.23
N ALA A 58 6.64 11.58 -30.78
CA ALA A 58 7.51 10.65 -31.50
C ALA A 58 7.95 9.43 -30.65
N ASN A 59 8.25 9.62 -29.37
CA ASN A 59 8.56 8.51 -28.47
C ASN A 59 7.37 7.56 -28.26
N PHE A 60 6.14 8.07 -28.23
CA PHE A 60 4.93 7.24 -28.13
C PHE A 60 4.70 6.44 -29.41
N VAL A 61 4.93 7.05 -30.57
CA VAL A 61 4.87 6.34 -31.87
C VAL A 61 5.88 5.19 -31.88
N HIS A 62 7.14 5.47 -31.48
CA HIS A 62 8.18 4.44 -31.39
C HIS A 62 7.81 3.33 -30.40
N TYR A 63 7.21 3.67 -29.26
CA TYR A 63 6.70 2.69 -28.30
C TYR A 63 5.70 1.73 -28.96
N PHE A 64 4.69 2.25 -29.65
CA PHE A 64 3.66 1.44 -30.30
C PHE A 64 4.16 0.66 -31.53
N GLN A 65 5.28 1.07 -32.10
CA GLN A 65 5.96 0.32 -33.17
C GLN A 65 6.86 -0.81 -32.63
N THR A 66 7.15 -0.83 -31.33
CA THR A 66 8.04 -1.84 -30.71
C THR A 66 7.21 -3.01 -30.16
N PRO A 67 7.19 -4.19 -30.82
CA PRO A 67 6.27 -5.27 -30.45
C PRO A 67 6.44 -5.77 -29.01
N ALA A 68 7.69 -5.82 -28.53
CA ALA A 68 7.98 -6.24 -27.15
C ALA A 68 7.34 -5.31 -26.10
N LEU A 69 7.36 -3.99 -26.32
CA LEU A 69 6.76 -3.01 -25.42
C LEU A 69 5.23 -3.04 -25.49
N VAL A 70 4.66 -3.21 -26.68
CA VAL A 70 3.19 -3.36 -26.83
C VAL A 70 2.69 -4.64 -26.17
N ASN A 71 3.42 -5.75 -26.31
CA ASN A 71 3.07 -7.02 -25.67
C ASN A 71 3.02 -6.91 -24.14
N SER A 72 3.87 -6.07 -23.54
CA SER A 72 3.87 -5.86 -22.09
C SER A 72 2.57 -5.25 -21.57
N ILE A 73 1.85 -4.45 -22.36
CA ILE A 73 0.52 -3.92 -22.00
C ILE A 73 -0.46 -5.08 -21.83
N ALA A 74 -0.55 -5.96 -22.84
CA ALA A 74 -1.45 -7.10 -22.82
C ALA A 74 -1.08 -8.07 -21.70
N ASN A 75 0.21 -8.32 -21.48
CA ASN A 75 0.71 -9.16 -20.40
C ASN A 75 0.34 -8.59 -19.02
N SER A 76 0.54 -7.30 -18.79
CA SER A 76 0.21 -6.63 -17.53
C SER A 76 -1.28 -6.69 -17.23
N LEU A 77 -2.12 -6.41 -18.23
CA LEU A 77 -3.57 -6.50 -18.09
C LEU A 77 -4.04 -7.93 -17.81
N ARG A 78 -3.52 -8.93 -18.54
CA ARG A 78 -3.86 -10.35 -18.32
C ARG A 78 -3.49 -10.79 -16.91
N VAL A 79 -2.27 -10.53 -16.49
CA VAL A 79 -1.79 -10.89 -15.14
C VAL A 79 -2.59 -10.16 -14.06
N ALA A 80 -2.84 -8.86 -14.21
CA ALA A 80 -3.60 -8.09 -13.23
C ALA A 80 -5.05 -8.60 -13.10
N LEU A 81 -5.72 -8.90 -14.21
CA LEU A 81 -7.08 -9.44 -14.21
C LEU A 81 -7.14 -10.86 -13.62
N MET A 82 -6.21 -11.75 -13.99
CA MET A 82 -6.13 -13.11 -13.44
C MET A 82 -5.88 -13.07 -11.93
N THR A 83 -4.90 -12.28 -11.49
CA THR A 83 -4.59 -12.10 -10.07
C THR A 83 -5.79 -11.54 -9.33
N THR A 84 -6.48 -10.56 -9.89
CA THR A 84 -7.68 -9.97 -9.28
C THR A 84 -8.79 -10.99 -9.09
N GLY A 85 -9.07 -11.81 -10.11
CA GLY A 85 -10.08 -12.86 -10.03
C GLY A 85 -9.74 -13.91 -8.97
N VAL A 86 -8.50 -14.40 -8.96
CA VAL A 86 -8.02 -15.41 -7.99
C VAL A 86 -8.05 -14.85 -6.57
N VAL A 87 -7.45 -13.69 -6.34
CA VAL A 87 -7.33 -13.09 -5.01
C VAL A 87 -8.68 -12.70 -4.44
N VAL A 88 -9.52 -12.00 -5.20
CA VAL A 88 -10.83 -11.57 -4.70
C VAL A 88 -11.75 -12.78 -4.48
N GLY A 89 -11.71 -13.79 -5.36
CA GLY A 89 -12.45 -15.04 -5.16
C GLY A 89 -12.07 -15.75 -3.86
N LEU A 90 -10.77 -16.01 -3.66
CA LEU A 90 -10.27 -16.68 -2.44
C LEU A 90 -10.51 -15.83 -1.18
N ALA A 91 -10.23 -14.53 -1.24
CA ALA A 91 -10.43 -13.61 -0.12
C ALA A 91 -11.91 -13.48 0.25
N PHE A 92 -12.82 -13.48 -0.73
CA PHE A 92 -14.26 -13.46 -0.48
C PHE A 92 -14.72 -14.72 0.25
N LEU A 93 -14.29 -15.90 -0.21
CA LEU A 93 -14.61 -17.17 0.45
C LEU A 93 -14.06 -17.20 1.89
N CYS A 94 -12.82 -16.77 2.10
CA CYS A 94 -12.23 -16.70 3.43
C CYS A 94 -12.92 -15.66 4.33
N ALA A 95 -13.23 -14.47 3.80
CA ALA A 95 -13.95 -13.43 4.53
C ALA A 95 -15.36 -13.89 4.92
N TYR A 96 -16.06 -14.59 4.02
CA TYR A 96 -17.35 -15.21 4.29
C TYR A 96 -17.22 -16.29 5.37
N GLY A 97 -16.21 -17.15 5.29
CA GLY A 97 -15.87 -18.13 6.34
C GLY A 97 -15.72 -17.47 7.71
N ILE A 98 -14.90 -16.43 7.80
CA ILE A 98 -14.66 -15.69 9.05
C ILE A 98 -15.94 -15.06 9.60
N THR A 99 -16.76 -14.43 8.76
CA THR A 99 -17.85 -13.54 9.19
C THR A 99 -19.22 -14.23 9.28
N ARG A 100 -19.45 -15.29 8.50
CA ARG A 100 -20.78 -15.91 8.34
C ARG A 100 -20.87 -17.37 8.80
N THR A 101 -19.79 -17.96 9.31
CA THR A 101 -19.77 -19.34 9.80
C THR A 101 -19.32 -19.41 11.26
N CYS A 102 -19.38 -20.58 11.90
CA CYS A 102 -18.83 -20.82 13.24
C CYS A 102 -17.53 -21.63 13.18
N MET A 103 -16.76 -21.54 12.08
CA MET A 103 -15.49 -22.27 11.95
C MET A 103 -14.57 -22.06 13.17
N PRO A 104 -13.94 -23.11 13.71
CA PRO A 104 -13.05 -22.98 14.86
C PRO A 104 -11.74 -22.30 14.47
N GLY A 105 -11.11 -21.62 15.43
CA GLY A 105 -9.79 -21.01 15.26
C GLY A 105 -9.71 -19.79 14.33
N LYS A 106 -10.81 -19.05 14.12
CA LYS A 106 -10.83 -17.80 13.30
C LYS A 106 -9.72 -16.81 13.65
N ARG A 107 -9.37 -16.70 14.94
CA ARG A 107 -8.30 -15.80 15.40
C ARG A 107 -6.95 -16.21 14.84
N LEU A 108 -6.62 -17.49 14.88
CA LEU A 108 -5.38 -18.03 14.32
C LEU A 108 -5.34 -17.82 12.80
N PHE A 109 -6.43 -18.13 12.09
CA PHE A 109 -6.51 -17.86 10.65
C PHE A 109 -6.27 -16.39 10.32
N ARG A 110 -6.92 -15.45 11.03
CA ARG A 110 -6.71 -14.01 10.84
C ARG A 110 -5.25 -13.61 11.07
N MET A 111 -4.58 -14.15 12.08
CA MET A 111 -3.17 -13.87 12.35
C MET A 111 -2.28 -14.35 11.20
N LEU A 112 -2.47 -15.59 10.73
CA LEU A 112 -1.69 -16.16 9.63
C LEU A 112 -1.95 -15.45 8.30
N ALA A 113 -3.20 -15.13 8.01
CA ALA A 113 -3.61 -14.49 6.76
C ALA A 113 -3.05 -13.08 6.57
N ILE A 114 -2.67 -12.39 7.66
CA ILE A 114 -2.09 -11.03 7.62
C ILE A 114 -0.57 -11.04 7.43
N LEU A 115 0.12 -12.17 7.69
CA LEU A 115 1.58 -12.26 7.58
C LEU A 115 2.17 -11.75 6.26
N PRO A 116 1.55 -11.96 5.07
CA PRO A 116 2.13 -11.47 3.83
C PRO A 116 2.32 -9.96 3.75
N ILE A 117 1.58 -9.15 4.52
CA ILE A 117 1.78 -7.67 4.58
C ILE A 117 3.17 -7.31 5.12
N LEU A 118 3.77 -8.18 5.94
CA LEU A 118 5.05 -7.92 6.60
C LEU A 118 6.25 -8.27 5.72
N ALA A 119 6.03 -9.06 4.66
CA ALA A 119 7.07 -9.52 3.75
C ALA A 119 7.22 -8.57 2.55
N PRO A 120 8.45 -8.39 2.02
CA PRO A 120 8.62 -7.70 0.76
C PRO A 120 8.04 -8.54 -0.38
N SER A 121 7.52 -7.92 -1.44
CA SER A 121 6.91 -8.64 -2.57
C SER A 121 7.91 -9.55 -3.31
N LEU A 122 9.22 -9.34 -3.14
CA LEU A 122 10.29 -10.22 -3.63
C LEU A 122 10.33 -11.58 -2.91
N LEU A 123 9.98 -11.63 -1.61
CA LEU A 123 10.05 -12.85 -0.80
C LEU A 123 9.21 -14.02 -1.38
N PRO A 124 7.92 -13.85 -1.72
CA PRO A 124 7.15 -14.94 -2.30
C PRO A 124 7.69 -15.39 -3.66
N ALA A 125 8.24 -14.47 -4.47
CA ALA A 125 8.82 -14.85 -5.75
C ALA A 125 10.03 -15.78 -5.58
N ILE A 126 10.95 -15.44 -4.68
CA ILE A 126 12.11 -16.29 -4.34
C ILE A 126 11.62 -17.65 -3.81
N SER A 127 10.67 -17.63 -2.87
CA SER A 127 10.11 -18.84 -2.26
C SER A 127 9.47 -19.78 -3.29
N LEU A 128 8.72 -19.21 -4.24
CA LEU A 128 8.08 -19.97 -5.31
C LEU A 128 9.09 -20.57 -6.29
N VAL A 129 10.25 -19.95 -6.48
CA VAL A 129 11.35 -20.55 -7.25
C VAL A 129 11.90 -21.78 -6.52
N TYR A 130 12.09 -21.73 -5.21
CA TYR A 130 12.51 -22.90 -4.41
C TYR A 130 11.44 -24.01 -4.36
N LEU A 131 10.16 -23.66 -4.38
CA LEU A 131 9.07 -24.65 -4.40
C LEU A 131 8.85 -25.25 -5.78
N PHE A 132 8.76 -24.44 -6.83
CA PHE A 132 8.24 -24.86 -8.13
C PHE A 132 9.20 -24.63 -9.30
N GLY A 133 10.41 -24.12 -9.03
CA GLY A 133 11.46 -23.95 -10.03
C GLY A 133 11.93 -25.27 -10.64
N ASN A 134 12.88 -25.18 -11.57
CA ASN A 134 13.40 -26.36 -12.28
C ASN A 134 13.97 -27.45 -11.35
N GLN A 135 14.45 -27.06 -10.17
CA GLN A 135 14.93 -27.96 -9.11
C GLN A 135 14.08 -27.82 -7.83
N GLY A 136 12.83 -27.40 -7.94
CA GLY A 136 11.94 -27.13 -6.81
C GLY A 136 11.31 -28.38 -6.20
N PHE A 137 11.03 -28.37 -4.88
CA PHE A 137 10.43 -29.51 -4.17
C PHE A 137 9.09 -30.00 -4.73
N LEU A 138 8.29 -29.07 -5.26
CA LEU A 138 6.94 -29.28 -5.75
C LEU A 138 6.83 -29.04 -7.25
N ARG A 139 7.94 -29.10 -8.01
CA ARG A 139 7.94 -28.90 -9.46
C ARG A 139 6.88 -29.75 -10.18
N GLU A 140 6.73 -31.01 -9.76
CA GLU A 140 5.80 -31.96 -10.39
C GLU A 140 4.33 -31.54 -10.29
N VAL A 141 3.97 -30.74 -9.28
CA VAL A 141 2.60 -30.22 -9.09
C VAL A 141 2.17 -29.31 -10.24
N LEU A 142 3.11 -28.65 -10.93
CA LEU A 142 2.81 -27.82 -12.09
C LEU A 142 2.56 -28.62 -13.39
N ALA A 143 2.59 -29.95 -13.34
CA ALA A 143 2.26 -30.84 -14.46
C ALA A 143 2.99 -30.46 -15.76
N GLY A 144 4.28 -30.13 -15.67
CA GLY A 144 5.13 -29.75 -16.81
C GLY A 144 5.15 -28.26 -17.16
N HIS A 145 4.31 -27.43 -16.54
CA HIS A 145 4.34 -25.97 -16.73
C HIS A 145 5.48 -25.33 -15.93
N SER A 146 6.08 -24.27 -16.49
CA SER A 146 7.12 -23.50 -15.82
C SER A 146 6.51 -22.54 -14.79
N ILE A 147 7.14 -22.46 -13.61
CA ILE A 147 6.84 -21.39 -12.64
C ILE A 147 7.24 -20.01 -13.21
N TYR A 148 8.31 -19.96 -14.00
CA TYR A 148 8.80 -18.73 -14.59
C TYR A 148 7.83 -18.22 -15.65
N GLY A 149 7.33 -16.99 -15.49
CA GLY A 149 6.32 -16.38 -16.35
C GLY A 149 4.98 -16.16 -15.65
N PRO A 150 3.85 -16.16 -16.37
CA PRO A 150 2.57 -15.67 -15.86
C PRO A 150 2.05 -16.45 -14.65
N ILE A 151 2.29 -17.76 -14.57
CA ILE A 151 1.84 -18.61 -13.46
C ILE A 151 2.51 -18.20 -12.15
N GLY A 152 3.85 -18.10 -12.13
CA GLY A 152 4.59 -17.65 -10.96
C GLY A 152 4.26 -16.21 -10.57
N ILE A 153 4.04 -15.33 -11.55
CA ILE A 153 3.63 -13.95 -11.26
C ILE A 153 2.28 -13.92 -10.54
N VAL A 154 1.26 -14.60 -11.07
CA VAL A 154 -0.07 -14.64 -10.46
C VAL A 154 -0.02 -15.25 -9.06
N MET A 155 0.74 -16.34 -8.85
CA MET A 155 0.87 -16.95 -7.52
C MET A 155 1.60 -16.05 -6.52
N GLY A 156 2.71 -15.42 -6.93
CA GLY A 156 3.47 -14.53 -6.06
C GLY A 156 2.70 -13.26 -5.70
N MET A 157 2.02 -12.66 -6.68
CA MET A 157 1.13 -11.51 -6.41
C MET A 157 -0.05 -11.92 -5.53
N SER A 158 -0.60 -13.11 -5.71
CA SER A 158 -1.71 -13.59 -4.89
C SER A 158 -1.33 -13.68 -3.42
N PHE A 159 -0.12 -14.14 -3.12
CA PHE A 159 0.38 -14.23 -1.74
C PHE A 159 0.36 -12.87 -1.02
N TRP A 160 0.97 -11.83 -1.62
CA TRP A 160 1.14 -10.56 -0.91
C TRP A 160 -0.11 -9.66 -0.99
N ILE A 161 -0.91 -9.76 -2.06
CA ILE A 161 -2.13 -8.94 -2.23
C ILE A 161 -3.33 -9.53 -1.45
N PHE A 162 -3.36 -10.84 -1.21
CA PHE A 162 -4.42 -11.52 -0.47
C PHE A 162 -4.86 -10.85 0.84
N PRO A 163 -3.96 -10.50 1.79
CA PRO A 163 -4.38 -9.86 3.04
C PRO A 163 -5.11 -8.53 2.83
N HIS A 164 -4.73 -7.73 1.83
CA HIS A 164 -5.41 -6.48 1.51
C HIS A 164 -6.87 -6.74 1.08
N ALA A 165 -7.09 -7.72 0.21
CA ALA A 165 -8.42 -8.12 -0.23
C ALA A 165 -9.25 -8.68 0.94
N LEU A 166 -8.65 -9.53 1.77
CA LEU A 166 -9.32 -10.13 2.93
C LEU A 166 -9.82 -9.06 3.92
N MET A 167 -9.01 -8.03 4.19
CA MET A 167 -9.38 -6.92 5.07
C MET A 167 -10.56 -6.12 4.52
N LEU A 168 -10.54 -5.76 3.23
CA LEU A 168 -11.62 -5.01 2.58
C LEU A 168 -12.93 -5.79 2.60
N LEU A 169 -12.90 -7.07 2.22
CA LEU A 169 -14.10 -7.91 2.13
C LEU A 169 -14.65 -8.29 3.50
N THR A 170 -13.79 -8.52 4.49
CA THR A 170 -14.22 -8.76 5.88
C THR A 170 -14.94 -7.54 6.44
N THR A 171 -14.42 -6.34 6.17
CA THR A 171 -15.07 -5.07 6.58
C THR A 171 -16.43 -4.91 5.90
N ALA A 172 -16.49 -5.15 4.58
CA ALA A 172 -17.74 -5.07 3.82
C ALA A 172 -18.82 -6.06 4.32
N LEU A 173 -18.43 -7.31 4.61
CA LEU A 173 -19.33 -8.34 5.10
C LEU A 173 -19.79 -8.12 6.55
N THR A 174 -18.95 -7.51 7.38
CA THR A 174 -19.29 -7.22 8.79
C THR A 174 -20.29 -6.07 8.91
N ASN A 175 -20.27 -5.12 7.97
CA ASN A 175 -21.17 -3.96 7.97
C ASN A 175 -22.59 -4.24 7.44
N SER A 176 -22.96 -5.50 7.14
CA SER A 176 -24.32 -5.81 6.68
C SER A 176 -25.29 -6.05 7.85
N ASP A 177 -26.48 -5.44 7.79
CA ASP A 177 -27.51 -5.52 8.83
C ASP A 177 -28.09 -6.94 8.98
N ALA A 178 -28.03 -7.49 10.20
CA ALA A 178 -28.57 -8.81 10.56
C ALA A 178 -30.08 -8.92 10.31
N ARG A 179 -30.83 -7.84 10.44
CA ARG A 179 -32.31 -7.85 10.33
C ARG A 179 -32.81 -8.35 8.98
N LEU A 180 -32.06 -8.09 7.91
CA LEU A 180 -32.40 -8.58 6.57
C LEU A 180 -32.35 -10.10 6.48
N TYR A 181 -31.41 -10.71 7.21
CA TYR A 181 -31.23 -12.15 7.24
C TYR A 181 -32.28 -12.83 8.12
N GLU A 182 -32.62 -12.23 9.28
CA GLU A 182 -33.70 -12.69 10.15
C GLU A 182 -35.06 -12.65 9.42
N ALA A 183 -35.33 -11.57 8.67
CA ALA A 183 -36.52 -11.46 7.84
C ALA A 183 -36.55 -12.53 6.73
N ALA A 184 -35.42 -12.81 6.09
CA ALA A 184 -35.34 -13.86 5.07
C ALA A 184 -35.58 -15.25 5.65
N GLU A 185 -35.08 -15.52 6.86
CA GLU A 185 -35.29 -16.76 7.59
C GLU A 185 -36.75 -16.93 8.02
N ALA A 186 -37.39 -15.88 8.54
CA ALA A 186 -38.82 -15.88 8.86
C ALA A 186 -39.72 -16.14 7.64
N LEU A 187 -39.31 -15.67 6.45
CA LEU A 187 -39.99 -15.92 5.18
C LEU A 187 -39.66 -17.29 4.56
N GLY A 188 -38.88 -18.15 5.23
CA GLY A 188 -38.48 -19.47 4.71
C GLY A 188 -37.59 -19.40 3.47
N THR A 189 -36.87 -18.30 3.26
CA THR A 189 -36.02 -18.11 2.08
C THR A 189 -34.79 -19.04 2.16
N PRO A 190 -34.49 -19.84 1.12
CA PRO A 190 -33.34 -20.74 1.13
C PRO A 190 -32.02 -19.95 1.12
N LYS A 191 -30.96 -20.49 1.76
CA LYS A 191 -29.69 -19.78 2.00
C LYS A 191 -28.97 -19.34 0.71
N TRP A 192 -29.10 -20.07 -0.40
CA TRP A 192 -28.52 -19.64 -1.70
C TRP A 192 -29.21 -18.38 -2.24
N ARG A 193 -30.53 -18.28 -2.05
CA ARG A 193 -31.31 -17.10 -2.45
C ARG A 193 -30.99 -15.94 -1.53
N THR A 194 -30.91 -16.16 -0.22
CA THR A 194 -30.43 -15.17 0.76
C THR A 194 -29.05 -14.62 0.37
N PHE A 195 -28.13 -15.48 -0.06
CA PHE A 195 -26.81 -15.05 -0.53
C PHE A 195 -26.90 -14.13 -1.76
N LEU A 196 -27.67 -14.52 -2.79
CA LEU A 196 -27.78 -13.75 -4.03
C LEU A 196 -28.62 -12.49 -3.92
N THR A 197 -29.61 -12.44 -3.02
CA THR A 197 -30.53 -11.30 -2.91
C THR A 197 -30.21 -10.35 -1.76
N ILE A 198 -29.51 -10.82 -0.71
CA ILE A 198 -29.20 -10.01 0.48
C ILE A 198 -27.69 -9.84 0.63
N THR A 199 -26.92 -10.93 0.71
CA THR A 199 -25.47 -10.84 0.99
C THR A 199 -24.73 -10.15 -0.14
N LEU A 200 -24.81 -10.69 -1.36
CA LEU A 200 -24.03 -10.20 -2.49
C LEU A 200 -24.41 -8.76 -2.88
N PRO A 201 -25.71 -8.39 -2.97
CA PRO A 201 -26.10 -6.99 -3.21
C PRO A 201 -25.72 -6.07 -2.05
N GLY A 202 -25.77 -6.55 -0.81
CA GLY A 202 -25.38 -5.79 0.37
C GLY A 202 -23.89 -5.43 0.42
N VAL A 203 -23.02 -6.31 -0.12
CA VAL A 203 -21.56 -6.06 -0.16
C VAL A 203 -21.05 -5.57 -1.52
N ARG A 204 -21.92 -5.37 -2.52
CA ARG A 204 -21.52 -5.08 -3.91
C ARG A 204 -20.52 -3.93 -4.05
N TYR A 205 -20.71 -2.84 -3.30
CA TYR A 205 -19.80 -1.69 -3.38
C TYR A 205 -18.43 -2.00 -2.77
N GLY A 206 -18.40 -2.72 -1.65
CA GLY A 206 -17.14 -3.18 -1.05
C GLY A 206 -16.43 -4.20 -1.93
N LEU A 207 -17.17 -5.10 -2.59
CA LEU A 207 -16.63 -6.07 -3.54
C LEU A 207 -16.03 -5.37 -4.77
N ILE A 208 -16.74 -4.43 -5.38
CA ILE A 208 -16.22 -3.70 -6.54
C ILE A 208 -15.01 -2.85 -6.16
N SER A 209 -15.03 -2.19 -5.00
CA SER A 209 -13.87 -1.45 -4.50
C SER A 209 -12.66 -2.37 -4.30
N CYS A 210 -12.88 -3.55 -3.71
CA CYS A 210 -11.85 -4.57 -3.57
C CYS A 210 -11.27 -5.03 -4.92
N LEU A 211 -12.11 -5.21 -5.95
CA LEU A 211 -11.65 -5.57 -7.30
C LEU A 211 -10.68 -4.52 -7.87
N PHE A 212 -11.03 -3.23 -7.78
CA PHE A 212 -10.18 -2.15 -8.31
C PHE A 212 -8.90 -1.95 -7.47
N VAL A 213 -8.97 -2.06 -6.14
CA VAL A 213 -7.76 -1.98 -5.29
C VAL A 213 -6.80 -3.12 -5.61
N VAL A 214 -7.29 -4.37 -5.67
CA VAL A 214 -6.47 -5.54 -6.01
C VAL A 214 -5.90 -5.43 -7.42
N PHE A 215 -6.70 -4.99 -8.40
CA PHE A 215 -6.24 -4.74 -9.76
C PHE A 215 -5.11 -3.70 -9.80
N THR A 216 -5.26 -2.60 -9.05
CA THR A 216 -4.24 -1.54 -8.98
C THR A 216 -2.94 -2.06 -8.36
N LEU A 217 -3.02 -2.82 -7.27
CA LEU A 217 -1.84 -3.43 -6.65
C LEU A 217 -1.16 -4.43 -7.59
N ALA A 218 -1.93 -5.22 -8.34
CA ALA A 218 -1.38 -6.22 -9.26
C ALA A 218 -0.74 -5.60 -10.52
N ILE A 219 -1.37 -4.60 -11.14
CA ILE A 219 -0.82 -3.99 -12.36
C ILE A 219 0.42 -3.13 -12.09
N THR A 220 0.55 -2.61 -10.87
CA THR A 220 1.66 -1.74 -10.47
C THR A 220 2.80 -2.47 -9.77
N ASP A 221 2.65 -3.77 -9.47
CA ASP A 221 3.70 -4.53 -8.80
C ASP A 221 4.89 -4.76 -9.71
N PHE A 222 6.07 -4.49 -9.16
CA PHE A 222 7.36 -4.66 -9.82
C PHE A 222 8.12 -5.86 -9.26
N GLY A 223 8.01 -6.11 -7.95
CA GLY A 223 8.88 -7.05 -7.26
C GLY A 223 8.67 -8.49 -7.72
N VAL A 224 7.43 -8.98 -7.72
CA VAL A 224 7.15 -10.36 -8.13
C VAL A 224 7.53 -10.60 -9.59
N PRO A 225 7.07 -9.79 -10.58
CA PRO A 225 7.40 -10.02 -11.99
C PRO A 225 8.89 -9.95 -12.29
N LYS A 226 9.64 -9.12 -11.57
CA LYS A 226 11.07 -8.98 -11.80
C LYS A 226 11.85 -10.27 -11.48
N ILE A 227 11.52 -10.95 -10.38
CA ILE A 227 12.21 -12.19 -9.99
C ILE A 227 11.70 -13.40 -10.78
N ILE A 228 10.37 -13.59 -10.83
CA ILE A 228 9.79 -14.84 -11.35
C ILE A 228 9.28 -14.74 -12.79
N GLY A 229 9.26 -13.55 -13.39
CA GLY A 229 8.71 -13.35 -14.74
C GLY A 229 9.56 -13.95 -15.85
N GLY A 230 10.87 -14.13 -15.64
CA GLY A 230 11.78 -14.63 -16.68
C GLY A 230 11.74 -13.75 -17.93
N GLN A 231 11.38 -14.34 -19.08
CA GLN A 231 11.24 -13.60 -20.35
C GLN A 231 9.88 -12.90 -20.50
N PHE A 232 8.92 -13.15 -19.60
CA PHE A 232 7.59 -12.56 -19.65
C PHE A 232 7.63 -11.13 -19.12
N SER A 233 7.61 -10.14 -20.02
CA SER A 233 7.64 -8.74 -19.65
C SER A 233 6.26 -8.19 -19.28
N VAL A 234 6.23 -7.39 -18.22
CA VAL A 234 5.10 -6.52 -17.84
C VAL A 234 5.57 -5.06 -17.82
N LEU A 235 4.64 -4.11 -17.82
CA LEU A 235 4.89 -2.67 -17.88
C LEU A 235 5.86 -2.23 -16.78
N ALA A 236 5.66 -2.69 -15.54
CA ALA A 236 6.53 -2.34 -14.41
C ALA A 236 7.99 -2.78 -14.63
N THR A 237 8.21 -3.99 -15.18
CA THR A 237 9.57 -4.47 -15.50
C THR A 237 10.18 -3.77 -16.71
N ASP A 238 9.36 -3.34 -17.66
CA ASP A 238 9.84 -2.59 -18.82
C ASP A 238 10.34 -1.19 -18.43
N VAL A 239 9.68 -0.53 -17.47
CA VAL A 239 10.17 0.74 -16.89
C VAL A 239 11.60 0.55 -16.35
N TYR A 240 11.83 -0.49 -15.56
CA TYR A 240 13.15 -0.82 -15.02
C TYR A 240 14.16 -1.13 -16.12
N ARG A 241 13.79 -1.98 -17.08
CA ARG A 241 14.68 -2.40 -18.18
C ARG A 241 15.10 -1.22 -19.06
N GLN A 242 14.18 -0.31 -19.37
CA GLN A 242 14.49 0.87 -20.18
C GLN A 242 15.49 1.78 -19.46
N VAL A 243 15.30 2.01 -18.17
CA VAL A 243 16.13 2.97 -17.42
C VAL A 243 17.44 2.35 -16.93
N VAL A 244 17.37 1.25 -16.17
CA VAL A 244 18.57 0.62 -15.59
C VAL A 244 19.31 -0.21 -16.63
N GLY A 245 18.58 -0.97 -17.45
CA GLY A 245 19.21 -1.87 -18.44
C GLY A 245 19.70 -1.16 -19.71
N GLN A 246 19.00 -0.13 -20.17
CA GLN A 246 19.27 0.51 -21.47
C GLN A 246 19.61 2.01 -21.37
N GLN A 247 19.59 2.60 -20.17
CA GLN A 247 19.81 4.03 -19.95
C GLN A 247 18.91 4.94 -20.81
N ASN A 248 17.74 4.44 -21.20
CA ASN A 248 16.77 5.11 -22.04
C ASN A 248 15.69 5.78 -21.17
N PHE A 249 16.05 6.92 -20.59
CA PHE A 249 15.18 7.67 -19.68
C PHE A 249 13.90 8.20 -20.36
N GLN A 250 13.97 8.58 -21.63
CA GLN A 250 12.82 9.08 -22.41
C GLN A 250 11.78 7.99 -22.60
N MET A 251 12.22 6.81 -23.05
CA MET A 251 11.33 5.67 -23.22
C MET A 251 10.82 5.16 -21.87
N GLY A 252 11.65 5.18 -20.82
CA GLY A 252 11.23 4.90 -19.44
C GLY A 252 10.11 5.83 -18.95
N ALA A 253 10.17 7.12 -19.31
CA ALA A 253 9.10 8.07 -19.04
C ALA A 253 7.82 7.72 -19.83
N VAL A 254 7.91 7.37 -21.11
CA VAL A 254 6.75 6.92 -21.90
C VAL A 254 6.09 5.68 -21.30
N VAL A 255 6.87 4.64 -20.96
CA VAL A 255 6.35 3.42 -20.32
C VAL A 255 5.68 3.76 -18.99
N SER A 256 6.24 4.72 -18.23
CA SER A 256 5.66 5.20 -16.97
C SER A 256 4.31 5.89 -17.15
N VAL A 257 4.15 6.71 -18.20
CA VAL A 257 2.86 7.31 -18.56
C VAL A 257 1.84 6.23 -18.91
N ILE A 258 2.25 5.23 -19.70
CA ILE A 258 1.38 4.12 -20.12
C ILE A 258 0.95 3.27 -18.92
N LEU A 259 1.85 3.03 -17.96
CA LEU A 259 1.55 2.33 -16.70
C LEU A 259 0.64 3.14 -15.77
N LEU A 260 0.78 4.47 -15.77
CA LEU A 260 -0.04 5.36 -14.94
C LEU A 260 -1.52 5.36 -15.37
N LEU A 261 -1.81 5.24 -16.68
CA LEU A 261 -3.17 5.28 -17.21
C LEU A 261 -4.14 4.26 -16.57
N PRO A 262 -3.87 2.94 -16.60
CA PRO A 262 -4.79 1.97 -16.00
C PRO A 262 -4.89 2.10 -14.47
N ALA A 263 -3.82 2.53 -13.79
CA ALA A 263 -3.84 2.76 -12.34
C ALA A 263 -4.75 3.95 -11.98
N VAL A 264 -4.64 5.06 -12.71
CA VAL A 264 -5.49 6.25 -12.53
C VAL A 264 -6.94 5.95 -12.88
N LEU A 265 -7.20 5.22 -13.97
CA LEU A 265 -8.57 4.81 -14.35
C LEU A 265 -9.21 3.95 -13.25
N SER A 266 -8.49 2.93 -12.77
CA SER A 266 -8.94 2.08 -11.66
C SER A 266 -9.27 2.89 -10.41
N PHE A 267 -8.39 3.81 -10.03
CA PHE A 267 -8.59 4.68 -8.88
C PHE A 267 -9.80 5.62 -9.02
N ILE A 268 -10.00 6.23 -10.20
CA ILE A 268 -11.15 7.11 -10.45
C ILE A 268 -12.46 6.32 -10.31
N VAL A 269 -12.51 5.12 -10.88
CA VAL A 269 -13.70 4.27 -10.81
C VAL A 269 -13.97 3.81 -9.36
N ASP A 270 -12.94 3.35 -8.64
CA ASP A 270 -13.07 3.00 -7.22
C ASP A 270 -13.64 4.17 -6.40
N ARG A 271 -13.07 5.37 -6.58
CA ARG A 271 -13.50 6.57 -5.86
C ARG A 271 -14.94 6.96 -6.18
N TRP A 272 -15.38 6.77 -7.41
CA TRP A 272 -16.76 7.04 -7.81
C TRP A 272 -17.74 6.07 -7.15
N ILE A 273 -17.36 4.80 -7.02
CA ILE A 273 -18.16 3.73 -6.44
C ILE A 273 -18.26 3.88 -4.92
N GLN A 274 -17.15 4.18 -4.23
CA GLN A 274 -17.15 4.37 -2.77
C GLN A 274 -18.07 5.52 -2.32
N ARG A 275 -18.20 6.59 -3.12
CA ARG A 275 -19.14 7.69 -2.81
C ARG A 275 -20.60 7.21 -2.72
N ARG A 276 -20.98 6.18 -3.46
CA ARG A 276 -22.32 5.57 -3.42
C ARG A 276 -22.50 4.63 -2.22
N GLN A 277 -21.42 4.00 -1.75
CA GLN A 277 -21.45 3.10 -0.60
C GLN A 277 -21.78 3.81 0.71
N VAL A 278 -21.15 4.97 0.95
CA VAL A 278 -21.36 5.76 2.18
C VAL A 278 -22.83 6.14 2.36
N ALA A 279 -23.58 6.33 1.26
CA ALA A 279 -25.00 6.66 1.30
C ALA A 279 -25.91 5.50 1.77
N GLN A 280 -25.40 4.26 1.87
CA GLN A 280 -26.20 3.08 2.23
C GLN A 280 -25.92 2.51 3.64
N LEU A 281 -24.89 3.00 4.34
CA LEU A 281 -24.58 2.55 5.69
C LEU A 281 -25.56 3.19 6.68
N SER A 282 -26.57 2.42 7.11
CA SER A 282 -27.41 2.81 8.24
C SER A 282 -26.61 2.68 9.54
N ALA A 283 -26.52 3.77 10.30
CA ALA A 283 -25.88 3.79 11.62
C ALA A 283 -26.54 2.86 12.67
N ARG A 284 -27.59 2.13 12.29
CA ARG A 284 -28.36 1.20 13.14
C ARG A 284 -28.24 -0.28 12.73
N ALA A 285 -27.26 -0.64 11.89
CA ALA A 285 -27.07 -2.03 11.48
C ALA A 285 -26.75 -2.92 12.68
N VAL A 286 -27.49 -4.03 12.84
CA VAL A 286 -27.23 -5.02 13.90
C VAL A 286 -26.16 -6.01 13.41
N PRO A 287 -25.11 -6.30 14.20
CA PRO A 287 -24.11 -7.29 13.82
C PRO A 287 -24.73 -8.68 13.62
N TRP A 288 -24.44 -9.32 12.49
CA TRP A 288 -24.91 -10.68 12.22
C TRP A 288 -24.24 -11.71 13.14
N GLN A 289 -25.05 -12.57 13.76
CA GLN A 289 -24.57 -13.69 14.55
C GLN A 289 -24.78 -15.01 13.78
N PRO A 290 -23.71 -15.71 13.39
CA PRO A 290 -23.85 -16.98 12.67
C PRO A 290 -24.32 -18.09 13.60
N THR A 291 -25.25 -18.92 13.12
CA THR A 291 -25.68 -20.17 13.78
C THR A 291 -24.77 -21.33 13.40
N PRO A 292 -24.42 -22.24 14.33
CA PRO A 292 -23.50 -23.35 14.05
C PRO A 292 -24.09 -24.35 13.05
N CYS A 293 -23.27 -24.81 12.10
CA CYS A 293 -23.63 -25.86 11.15
C CYS A 293 -22.37 -26.68 10.82
N PRO A 294 -22.27 -27.94 11.28
CA PRO A 294 -21.01 -28.67 11.31
C PRO A 294 -20.39 -28.82 9.93
N LEU A 295 -21.16 -29.23 8.92
CA LEU A 295 -20.64 -29.41 7.55
C LEU A 295 -20.10 -28.10 6.97
N ARG A 296 -20.89 -27.02 7.05
CA ARG A 296 -20.49 -25.70 6.54
C ARG A 296 -19.23 -25.20 7.27
N ASP A 297 -19.24 -25.27 8.60
CA ASP A 297 -18.16 -24.75 9.42
C ASP A 297 -16.85 -25.52 9.18
N TRP A 298 -16.92 -26.85 8.98
CA TRP A 298 -15.76 -27.68 8.59
C TRP A 298 -15.25 -27.37 7.19
N VAL A 299 -16.12 -27.19 6.20
CA VAL A 299 -15.72 -26.85 4.82
C VAL A 299 -14.97 -25.51 4.80
N PHE A 300 -15.53 -24.48 5.45
CA PHE A 300 -14.87 -23.17 5.52
C PHE A 300 -13.60 -23.20 6.36
N MET A 301 -13.56 -24.02 7.41
CA MET A 301 -12.34 -24.27 8.18
C MET A 301 -11.24 -24.83 7.27
N LEU A 302 -11.51 -25.93 6.55
CA LEU A 302 -10.53 -26.56 5.66
C LEU A 302 -10.05 -25.59 4.57
N LEU A 303 -10.97 -24.83 3.96
CA LEU A 303 -10.62 -23.82 2.97
C LEU A 303 -9.70 -22.74 3.53
N CYS A 304 -10.04 -22.16 4.69
CA CYS A 304 -9.25 -21.10 5.30
C CYS A 304 -7.88 -21.61 5.76
N TYR A 305 -7.81 -22.79 6.36
CA TYR A 305 -6.53 -23.38 6.77
C TYR A 305 -5.69 -23.88 5.60
N ALA A 306 -6.29 -24.25 4.46
CA ALA A 306 -5.53 -24.52 3.24
C ALA A 306 -4.84 -23.24 2.73
N VAL A 307 -5.55 -22.12 2.70
CA VAL A 307 -4.97 -20.82 2.32
C VAL A 307 -3.88 -20.38 3.31
N ALA A 308 -4.14 -20.48 4.61
CA ALA A 308 -3.12 -20.18 5.62
C ALA A 308 -1.92 -21.12 5.55
N GLY A 309 -2.14 -22.40 5.26
CA GLY A 309 -1.08 -23.38 5.03
C GLY A 309 -0.20 -23.01 3.83
N ALA A 310 -0.80 -22.55 2.72
CA ALA A 310 -0.05 -22.04 1.57
C ALA A 310 0.79 -20.81 1.91
N ILE A 311 0.24 -19.86 2.69
CA ILE A 311 0.97 -18.68 3.17
C ILE A 311 2.17 -19.09 4.04
N VAL A 312 1.94 -19.97 5.03
CA VAL A 312 2.99 -20.46 5.93
C VAL A 312 4.03 -21.26 5.15
N LEU A 313 3.64 -22.04 4.14
CA LEU A 313 4.56 -22.78 3.29
C LEU A 313 5.49 -21.85 2.51
N VAL A 314 4.97 -20.78 1.92
CA VAL A 314 5.76 -19.79 1.19
C VAL A 314 6.77 -19.12 2.13
N ILE A 315 6.32 -18.60 3.29
CA ILE A 315 7.20 -17.96 4.28
C ILE A 315 8.23 -18.96 4.83
N GLY A 316 7.78 -20.16 5.19
CA GLY A 316 8.62 -21.24 5.69
C GLY A 316 9.68 -21.66 4.69
N THR A 317 9.36 -21.66 3.39
CA THR A 317 10.34 -21.93 2.33
C THR A 317 11.38 -20.83 2.25
N ALA A 318 11.03 -19.55 2.33
CA ALA A 318 12.02 -18.47 2.38
C ALA A 318 12.98 -18.63 3.57
N VAL A 319 12.43 -18.92 4.76
CA VAL A 319 13.23 -19.15 5.97
C VAL A 319 14.14 -20.35 5.77
N TYR A 320 13.61 -21.46 5.25
CA TYR A 320 14.42 -22.65 5.00
C TYR A 320 15.51 -22.41 3.95
N ALA A 321 15.19 -21.76 2.84
CA ALA A 321 16.12 -21.40 1.77
C ALA A 321 17.26 -20.50 2.27
N SER A 322 16.97 -19.58 3.20
CA SER A 322 18.00 -18.72 3.81
C SER A 322 19.00 -19.45 4.70
N LEU A 323 18.67 -20.68 5.13
CA LEU A 323 19.47 -21.49 6.05
C LEU A 323 20.21 -22.63 5.35
N ILE A 324 19.91 -22.91 4.08
CA ILE A 324 20.52 -24.02 3.33
C ILE A 324 21.86 -23.57 2.73
N GLN A 325 22.87 -24.42 2.85
CA GLN A 325 24.19 -24.11 2.30
C GLN A 325 24.21 -23.99 0.77
N PHE A 326 23.74 -25.02 0.04
CA PHE A 326 23.72 -24.99 -1.42
C PHE A 326 22.58 -25.80 -2.01
N TRP A 327 21.66 -25.12 -2.67
CA TRP A 327 20.48 -25.75 -3.26
C TRP A 327 20.75 -26.36 -4.64
N PRO A 328 20.18 -27.54 -4.97
CA PRO A 328 19.50 -28.52 -4.11
C PRO A 328 20.45 -29.56 -3.49
N TYR A 329 21.77 -29.43 -3.69
CA TYR A 329 22.72 -30.52 -3.47
C TYR A 329 23.22 -30.68 -2.03
N ASN A 330 23.30 -29.60 -1.26
CA ASN A 330 23.74 -29.60 0.14
C ASN A 330 22.75 -28.82 0.99
N LEU A 331 21.88 -29.57 1.67
CA LEU A 331 20.79 -29.05 2.52
C LEU A 331 21.20 -28.89 3.99
N SER A 332 22.50 -28.89 4.30
CA SER A 332 22.97 -28.62 5.65
C SER A 332 22.63 -27.18 6.08
N ILE A 333 22.35 -27.03 7.38
CA ILE A 333 21.97 -25.74 7.96
C ILE A 333 23.23 -24.90 8.17
N THR A 334 23.20 -23.67 7.66
CA THR A 334 24.25 -22.66 7.82
C THR A 334 23.63 -21.27 8.05
N PHE A 335 24.38 -20.40 8.72
CA PHE A 335 24.06 -18.98 8.87
C PHE A 335 24.98 -18.08 8.03
N GLU A 336 25.81 -18.67 7.16
CA GLU A 336 26.78 -17.95 6.33
C GLU A 336 26.13 -16.89 5.46
N HIS A 337 24.92 -17.15 4.95
CA HIS A 337 24.14 -16.22 4.12
C HIS A 337 23.74 -14.93 4.85
N TYR A 338 23.78 -14.90 6.18
CA TYR A 338 23.52 -13.70 6.99
C TYR A 338 24.78 -12.89 7.30
N THR A 339 25.97 -13.40 6.97
CA THR A 339 27.21 -12.64 7.14
C THR A 339 27.33 -11.54 6.08
N PHE A 340 26.73 -11.77 4.90
CA PHE A 340 26.84 -10.92 3.71
C PHE A 340 28.30 -10.56 3.34
N GLN A 341 29.26 -11.39 3.73
CA GLN A 341 30.69 -11.14 3.51
C GLN A 341 31.05 -11.31 2.02
N GLY A 342 31.95 -10.44 1.52
CA GLY A 342 32.40 -10.49 0.12
C GLY A 342 31.38 -9.97 -0.91
N MET A 343 30.19 -9.57 -0.48
CA MET A 343 29.15 -9.05 -1.36
C MET A 343 29.31 -7.52 -1.44
N ALA A 344 29.60 -7.00 -2.64
CA ALA A 344 29.66 -5.57 -2.91
C ALA A 344 28.32 -4.84 -2.66
N ASP A 345 27.28 -5.59 -2.29
CA ASP A 345 25.91 -5.11 -2.25
C ASP A 345 25.43 -4.45 -0.96
N GLY A 346 26.33 -4.21 -0.01
CA GLY A 346 26.06 -3.40 1.19
C GLY A 346 25.41 -4.16 2.35
N GLY A 347 25.07 -5.45 2.21
CA GLY A 347 24.70 -6.38 3.29
C GLY A 347 23.95 -5.75 4.47
N TRP A 348 24.56 -5.77 5.65
CA TRP A 348 24.02 -5.15 6.87
C TRP A 348 23.82 -3.63 6.79
N GLY A 349 24.67 -2.92 6.05
CA GLY A 349 24.51 -1.48 5.80
C GLY A 349 23.19 -1.17 5.11
N ALA A 350 22.79 -1.99 4.13
CA ALA A 350 21.51 -1.84 3.45
C ALA A 350 20.31 -2.05 4.39
N TRP A 351 20.42 -3.01 5.32
CA TRP A 351 19.42 -3.24 6.36
C TRP A 351 19.31 -2.08 7.35
N PHE A 352 20.43 -1.54 7.84
CA PHE A 352 20.43 -0.37 8.72
C PHE A 352 19.89 0.89 8.02
N ASN A 353 20.17 1.07 6.73
CA ASN A 353 19.58 2.16 5.95
C ASN A 353 18.06 2.02 5.79
N SER A 354 17.57 0.80 5.55
CA SER A 354 16.13 0.52 5.56
C SER A 354 15.49 0.81 6.91
N LEU A 355 16.14 0.48 8.03
CA LEU A 355 15.68 0.86 9.36
C LEU A 355 15.62 2.37 9.53
N LYS A 356 16.70 3.10 9.18
CA LYS A 356 16.75 4.57 9.25
C LYS A 356 15.62 5.20 8.42
N LEU A 357 15.42 4.71 7.20
CA LEU A 357 14.33 5.14 6.33
C LEU A 357 12.97 4.87 6.99
N ALA A 358 12.71 3.62 7.40
CA ALA A 358 11.43 3.21 7.95
C ALA A 358 11.07 3.96 9.23
N PHE A 359 12.01 4.16 10.16
CA PHE A 359 11.80 4.98 11.34
C PHE A 359 11.56 6.46 11.00
N SER A 360 12.32 7.02 10.05
CA SER A 360 12.16 8.42 9.64
C SER A 360 10.80 8.66 8.99
N VAL A 361 10.36 7.76 8.11
CA VAL A 361 9.03 7.84 7.47
C VAL A 361 7.92 7.61 8.49
N ALA A 362 8.06 6.64 9.39
CA ALA A 362 7.07 6.37 10.43
C ALA A 362 6.92 7.53 11.42
N LEU A 363 7.99 8.23 11.77
CA LEU A 363 7.95 9.39 12.67
C LEU A 363 7.47 10.65 11.93
N VAL A 364 8.20 11.08 10.91
CA VAL A 364 7.93 12.33 10.19
C VAL A 364 6.62 12.22 9.40
N GLY A 365 6.39 11.10 8.72
CA GLY A 365 5.18 10.88 7.94
C GLY A 365 3.92 10.87 8.79
N THR A 366 3.94 10.21 9.96
CA THR A 366 2.78 10.22 10.86
C THR A 366 2.45 11.63 11.34
N LEU A 367 3.46 12.38 11.79
CA LEU A 367 3.28 13.75 12.25
C LEU A 367 2.71 14.64 11.15
N VAL A 368 3.33 14.63 9.97
CA VAL A 368 2.93 15.48 8.83
C VAL A 368 1.54 15.11 8.32
N ILE A 369 1.25 13.82 8.13
CA ILE A 369 -0.01 13.37 7.54
C ILE A 369 -1.17 13.59 8.51
N PHE A 370 -1.01 13.23 9.78
CA PHE A 370 -2.04 13.42 10.80
C PHE A 370 -2.32 14.90 11.01
N PHE A 371 -1.27 15.73 11.08
CA PHE A 371 -1.40 17.17 11.22
C PHE A 371 -2.10 17.81 10.01
N ASN A 372 -1.73 17.44 8.79
CA ASN A 372 -2.41 17.92 7.58
C ASN A 372 -3.89 17.46 7.54
N ALA A 373 -4.18 16.23 7.94
CA ALA A 373 -5.56 15.74 8.03
C ALA A 373 -6.38 16.52 9.06
N TRP A 374 -5.78 16.81 10.22
CA TRP A 374 -6.38 17.63 11.27
C TRP A 374 -6.66 19.05 10.79
N LEU A 375 -5.72 19.69 10.10
CA LEU A 375 -5.93 21.01 9.51
C LEU A 375 -7.06 21.00 8.48
N ILE A 376 -7.13 19.98 7.62
CA ILE A 376 -8.19 19.85 6.62
C ILE A 376 -9.54 19.66 7.28
N GLU A 377 -9.65 18.90 8.37
CA GLU A 377 -10.95 18.61 8.99
C GLU A 377 -11.41 19.73 9.92
N LYS A 378 -10.51 20.24 10.79
CA LYS A 378 -10.86 21.12 11.92
C LYS A 378 -10.61 22.61 11.68
N SER A 379 -9.95 23.01 10.59
CA SER A 379 -9.76 24.44 10.31
C SER A 379 -11.03 25.09 9.76
N GLU A 380 -11.52 26.13 10.43
CA GLU A 380 -12.57 27.02 9.90
C GLU A 380 -11.99 27.97 8.84
N GLY A 381 -12.67 28.14 7.69
CA GLY A 381 -12.22 28.98 6.57
C GLY A 381 -11.41 28.25 5.48
N TYR A 382 -11.02 28.98 4.43
CA TYR A 382 -10.17 28.52 3.31
C TYR A 382 -10.66 27.23 2.62
N ARG A 383 -11.97 27.09 2.45
CA ARG A 383 -12.62 25.93 1.79
C ARG A 383 -11.95 25.48 0.48
N PRO A 384 -11.59 26.36 -0.49
CA PRO A 384 -10.94 25.90 -1.72
C PRO A 384 -9.56 25.29 -1.45
N LEU A 385 -8.76 25.85 -0.54
CA LEU A 385 -7.43 25.33 -0.19
C LEU A 385 -7.54 23.95 0.49
N ARG A 386 -8.48 23.80 1.43
CA ARG A 386 -8.75 22.51 2.10
C ARG A 386 -9.23 21.44 1.11
N GLN A 387 -10.13 21.80 0.19
CA GLN A 387 -10.61 20.88 -0.86
C GLN A 387 -9.50 20.49 -1.83
N GLY A 388 -8.66 21.45 -2.24
CA GLY A 388 -7.49 21.22 -3.07
C GLY A 388 -6.49 20.29 -2.40
N LEU A 389 -6.13 20.56 -1.14
CA LEU A 389 -5.22 19.73 -0.36
C LEU A 389 -5.78 18.31 -0.15
N HIS A 390 -7.06 18.17 0.17
CA HIS A 390 -7.71 16.86 0.30
C HIS A 390 -7.73 16.11 -1.03
N PHE A 391 -7.96 16.79 -2.16
CA PHE A 391 -7.89 16.16 -3.48
C PHE A 391 -6.46 15.67 -3.78
N MET A 392 -5.45 16.52 -3.55
CA MET A 392 -4.05 16.16 -3.74
C MET A 392 -3.60 15.01 -2.83
N ALA A 393 -4.08 14.97 -1.59
CA ALA A 393 -3.78 13.90 -0.64
C ALA A 393 -4.29 12.52 -1.11
N MET A 394 -5.24 12.50 -2.04
CA MET A 394 -5.81 11.28 -2.61
C MET A 394 -5.07 10.78 -3.86
N LEU A 395 -4.31 11.65 -4.53
CA LEU A 395 -3.62 11.33 -5.78
C LEU A 395 -2.52 10.26 -5.65
N PRO A 396 -1.71 10.20 -4.57
CA PRO A 396 -0.62 9.22 -4.48
C PRO A 396 -1.07 7.77 -4.61
N MET A 397 -2.27 7.42 -4.15
CA MET A 397 -2.83 6.07 -4.30
C MET A 397 -2.97 5.62 -5.77
N ALA A 398 -3.08 6.56 -6.71
CA ALA A 398 -3.19 6.28 -8.14
C ALA A 398 -1.83 6.18 -8.84
N VAL A 399 -0.74 6.54 -8.17
CA VAL A 399 0.59 6.68 -8.78
C VAL A 399 1.43 5.44 -8.46
N PRO A 400 1.80 4.64 -9.47
CA PRO A 400 2.66 3.47 -9.28
C PRO A 400 4.02 3.87 -8.70
N GLY A 401 4.62 3.00 -7.88
CA GLY A 401 5.91 3.29 -7.24
C GLY A 401 7.02 3.52 -8.27
N MET A 402 7.08 2.69 -9.31
CA MET A 402 8.04 2.83 -10.42
C MET A 402 7.94 4.21 -11.09
N VAL A 403 6.70 4.68 -11.32
CA VAL A 403 6.43 5.98 -11.95
C VAL A 403 6.88 7.11 -11.02
N LEU A 404 6.58 7.01 -9.73
CA LEU A 404 6.98 8.01 -8.74
C LEU A 404 8.51 8.08 -8.59
N GLY A 405 9.21 6.94 -8.59
CA GLY A 405 10.67 6.89 -8.50
C GLY A 405 11.36 7.60 -9.67
N LEU A 406 10.93 7.32 -10.91
CA LEU A 406 11.47 8.01 -12.09
C LEU A 406 11.11 9.49 -12.13
N ALA A 407 9.88 9.82 -11.78
CA ALA A 407 9.43 11.21 -11.66
C ALA A 407 10.33 12.02 -10.71
N TYR A 408 10.78 11.40 -9.61
CA TYR A 408 11.70 12.03 -8.66
C TYR A 408 13.09 12.26 -9.26
N ILE A 409 13.67 11.30 -9.99
CA ILE A 409 14.92 11.53 -10.72
C ILE A 409 14.75 12.75 -11.64
N PHE A 410 13.70 12.75 -12.46
CA PHE A 410 13.53 13.78 -13.48
C PHE A 410 13.31 15.17 -12.92
N PHE A 411 12.73 15.30 -11.73
CA PHE A 411 12.54 16.60 -11.10
C PHE A 411 13.74 17.00 -10.24
N PHE A 412 14.12 16.18 -9.25
CA PHE A 412 15.14 16.57 -8.26
C PHE A 412 16.55 16.59 -8.84
N ASN A 413 16.88 15.81 -9.87
CA ASN A 413 18.22 15.81 -10.48
C ASN A 413 18.46 16.98 -11.46
N GLN A 414 17.49 17.86 -11.69
CA GLN A 414 17.69 19.00 -12.59
C GLN A 414 18.60 20.05 -11.93
N ALA A 415 19.63 20.51 -12.65
CA ALA A 415 20.62 21.46 -12.13
C ALA A 415 20.02 22.80 -11.67
N GLY A 416 18.91 23.25 -12.28
CA GLY A 416 18.20 24.47 -11.90
C GLY A 416 17.17 24.31 -10.77
N ASN A 417 16.99 23.09 -10.24
CA ASN A 417 15.99 22.85 -9.21
C ASN A 417 16.50 23.28 -7.82
N PRO A 418 15.80 24.18 -7.10
CA PRO A 418 16.19 24.59 -5.75
C PRO A 418 16.22 23.44 -4.73
N PHE A 419 15.58 22.31 -5.04
CA PHE A 419 15.56 21.11 -4.21
C PHE A 419 16.61 20.06 -4.63
N ASN A 420 17.51 20.38 -5.56
CA ASN A 420 18.52 19.43 -6.05
C ASN A 420 19.43 18.88 -4.93
N TRP A 421 19.66 19.65 -3.86
CA TRP A 421 20.44 19.23 -2.69
C TRP A 421 19.86 18.00 -1.95
N LEU A 422 18.59 17.65 -2.17
CA LEU A 422 17.99 16.42 -1.63
C LEU A 422 18.44 15.18 -2.42
N TYR A 423 18.82 15.34 -3.69
CA TYR A 423 19.17 14.23 -4.57
C TYR A 423 20.44 13.53 -4.06
N GLY A 424 20.43 12.19 -4.07
CA GLY A 424 21.52 11.38 -3.54
C GLY A 424 21.58 11.30 -2.00
N THR A 425 20.56 11.79 -1.28
CA THR A 425 20.51 11.68 0.19
C THR A 425 19.44 10.68 0.65
N LEU A 426 19.48 10.26 1.91
CA LEU A 426 18.37 9.48 2.49
C LEU A 426 17.05 10.28 2.53
N MET A 427 17.12 11.62 2.51
CA MET A 427 15.93 12.48 2.61
C MET A 427 15.02 12.38 1.39
N ILE A 428 15.57 12.23 0.18
CA ILE A 428 14.74 12.02 -1.02
C ILE A 428 13.99 10.69 -0.95
N LEU A 429 14.61 9.64 -0.38
CA LEU A 429 13.96 8.35 -0.14
C LEU A 429 12.84 8.47 0.90
N VAL A 430 13.06 9.22 1.99
CA VAL A 430 12.04 9.50 3.01
C VAL A 430 10.86 10.25 2.39
N LEU A 431 11.13 11.33 1.64
CA LEU A 431 10.08 12.13 0.99
C LEU A 431 9.29 11.28 -0.02
N ASN A 432 9.99 10.54 -0.88
CA ASN A 432 9.35 9.68 -1.88
C ASN A 432 8.42 8.64 -1.24
N THR A 433 8.92 7.95 -0.22
CA THR A 433 8.18 6.90 0.50
C THR A 433 6.98 7.49 1.25
N LEU A 434 7.15 8.64 1.91
CA LEU A 434 6.07 9.38 2.58
C LEU A 434 4.97 9.74 1.58
N ILE A 435 5.32 10.32 0.43
CA ILE A 435 4.34 10.70 -0.59
C ILE A 435 3.64 9.46 -1.14
N HIS A 436 4.39 8.40 -1.47
CA HIS A 436 3.84 7.17 -2.01
C HIS A 436 2.74 6.57 -1.13
N PHE A 437 2.95 6.53 0.19
CA PHE A 437 2.01 5.95 1.16
C PHE A 437 1.10 6.97 1.86
N TYR A 438 1.06 8.22 1.38
CA TYR A 438 0.34 9.34 2.03
C TYR A 438 -1.16 9.09 2.16
N THR A 439 -1.82 8.64 1.08
CA THR A 439 -3.28 8.62 0.97
C THR A 439 -3.95 7.72 2.01
N VAL A 440 -3.42 6.52 2.22
CA VAL A 440 -4.01 5.56 3.18
C VAL A 440 -3.96 6.14 4.60
N CYS A 441 -2.82 6.69 4.98
CA CYS A 441 -2.62 7.34 6.28
C CYS A 441 -3.51 8.57 6.46
N HIS A 442 -3.68 9.36 5.39
CA HIS A 442 -4.56 10.51 5.38
C HIS A 442 -6.03 10.12 5.58
N LEU A 443 -6.52 9.08 4.88
CA LEU A 443 -7.87 8.56 5.05
C LEU A 443 -8.13 7.99 6.44
N THR A 444 -7.16 7.27 7.00
CA THR A 444 -7.21 6.78 8.40
C THR A 444 -7.34 7.95 9.37
N SER A 445 -6.53 9.00 9.18
CA SER A 445 -6.57 10.21 10.01
C SER A 445 -7.92 10.93 9.91
N VAL A 446 -8.40 11.19 8.68
CA VAL A 446 -9.68 11.89 8.45
C VAL A 446 -10.85 11.10 9.04
N THR A 447 -10.87 9.77 8.88
CA THR A 447 -11.91 8.92 9.47
C THR A 447 -11.91 9.01 10.99
N ALA A 448 -10.75 8.95 11.64
CA ALA A 448 -10.64 9.07 13.09
C ALA A 448 -11.04 10.46 13.59
N LEU A 449 -10.68 11.53 12.86
CA LEU A 449 -11.01 12.90 13.21
C LEU A 449 -12.51 13.21 13.06
N LYS A 450 -13.17 12.64 12.05
CA LYS A 450 -14.62 12.78 11.82
C LYS A 450 -15.49 12.07 12.85
N GLN A 451 -14.94 11.09 13.56
CA GLN A 451 -15.63 10.42 14.66
C GLN A 451 -15.69 11.27 15.93
N LEU A 452 -14.89 12.35 16.01
CA LEU A 452 -14.92 13.28 17.14
C LEU A 452 -16.08 14.25 17.02
N ASP A 453 -16.76 14.50 18.14
CA ASP A 453 -17.81 15.51 18.22
C ASP A 453 -17.24 16.90 17.85
N PRO A 454 -17.83 17.62 16.87
CA PRO A 454 -17.38 18.97 16.51
C PRO A 454 -17.55 20.01 17.63
N GLU A 455 -18.35 19.74 18.67
CA GLU A 455 -18.59 20.66 19.78
C GLU A 455 -17.32 20.91 20.62
N PHE A 456 -16.33 20.00 20.62
CA PHE A 456 -15.09 20.20 21.38
C PHE A 456 -14.34 21.47 20.96
N GLU A 457 -14.29 21.75 19.66
CA GLU A 457 -13.63 22.94 19.14
C GLU A 457 -14.44 24.22 19.44
N ALA A 458 -15.77 24.16 19.35
CA ALA A 458 -16.65 25.28 19.66
C ALA A 458 -16.60 25.67 21.15
N VAL A 459 -16.60 24.67 22.05
CA VAL A 459 -16.45 24.88 23.50
C VAL A 459 -15.05 25.41 23.84
N GLY A 460 -14.00 24.89 23.21
CA GLY A 460 -12.64 25.41 23.39
C GLY A 460 -12.52 26.88 22.96
N ALA A 461 -13.11 27.23 21.82
CA ALA A 461 -13.12 28.59 21.29
C ALA A 461 -13.92 29.56 22.19
N SER A 462 -15.05 29.14 22.76
CA SER A 462 -15.84 29.99 23.67
C SER A 462 -15.11 30.27 24.99
N LEU A 463 -14.31 29.31 25.46
CA LEU A 463 -13.40 29.45 26.61
C LEU A 463 -12.09 30.19 26.27
N LYS A 464 -11.93 30.68 25.03
CA LYS A 464 -10.70 31.32 24.51
C LYS A 464 -9.45 30.45 24.68
N VAL A 465 -9.61 29.13 24.63
CA VAL A 465 -8.50 28.18 24.66
C VAL A 465 -7.88 28.13 23.26
N PRO A 466 -6.55 28.36 23.12
CA PRO A 466 -5.87 28.25 21.84
C PRO A 466 -6.05 26.87 21.21
N PHE A 467 -6.23 26.83 19.90
CA PHE A 467 -6.54 25.59 19.20
C PHE A 467 -5.46 24.49 19.31
N TRP A 468 -4.19 24.86 19.51
CA TRP A 468 -3.09 23.91 19.72
C TRP A 468 -3.22 23.16 21.04
N ILE A 469 -3.82 23.79 22.06
CA ILE A 469 -4.08 23.16 23.35
C ILE A 469 -5.21 22.15 23.19
N THR A 470 -6.29 22.52 22.50
CA THR A 470 -7.39 21.59 22.17
C THR A 470 -6.87 20.41 21.35
N PHE A 471 -6.03 20.66 20.34
CA PHE A 471 -5.37 19.61 19.57
C PHE A 471 -4.57 18.65 20.46
N SER A 472 -3.68 19.19 21.29
CA SER A 472 -2.73 18.37 22.07
C SER A 472 -3.38 17.65 23.24
N ARG A 473 -4.40 18.24 23.87
CA ARG A 473 -5.06 17.68 25.06
C ARG A 473 -6.32 16.87 24.77
N VAL A 474 -7.00 17.10 23.64
CA VAL A 474 -8.26 16.45 23.31
C VAL A 474 -8.12 15.63 22.04
N THR A 475 -7.82 16.27 20.91
CA THR A 475 -7.84 15.59 19.60
C THR A 475 -6.79 14.49 19.51
N LEU A 476 -5.53 14.79 19.82
CA LEU A 476 -4.42 13.85 19.68
C LEU A 476 -4.56 12.63 20.61
N PRO A 477 -4.88 12.75 21.92
CA PRO A 477 -5.08 11.60 22.79
C PRO A 477 -6.26 10.70 22.37
N VAL A 478 -7.36 11.28 21.89
CA VAL A 478 -8.52 10.49 21.45
C VAL A 478 -8.22 9.77 20.12
N SER A 479 -7.48 10.41 19.22
CA SER A 479 -7.03 9.83 17.95
C SER A 479 -5.74 8.99 18.04
N LEU A 480 -5.18 8.81 19.24
CA LEU A 480 -3.93 8.06 19.45
C LEU A 480 -3.91 6.66 18.81
N PRO A 481 -4.98 5.83 18.86
CA PRO A 481 -4.98 4.55 18.15
C PRO A 481 -4.70 4.70 16.65
N ALA A 482 -5.34 5.68 16.00
CA ALA A 482 -5.15 5.94 14.57
C ALA A 482 -3.74 6.44 14.26
N VAL A 483 -3.17 7.29 15.12
CA VAL A 483 -1.79 7.78 15.00
C VAL A 483 -0.79 6.62 15.07
N LEU A 484 -0.96 5.70 16.02
CA LEU A 484 -0.11 4.52 16.17
C LEU A 484 -0.26 3.57 14.96
N ASP A 485 -1.48 3.32 14.50
CA ASP A 485 -1.76 2.50 13.32
C ASP A 485 -1.13 3.08 12.05
N ILE A 486 -1.14 4.41 11.88
CA ILE A 486 -0.46 5.10 10.78
C ILE A 486 1.06 4.89 10.86
N SER A 487 1.64 5.03 12.06
CA SER A 487 3.08 4.89 12.27
C SER A 487 3.57 3.49 11.90
N VAL A 488 2.90 2.43 12.37
CA VAL A 488 3.29 1.05 12.04
C VAL A 488 3.03 0.72 10.57
N TYR A 489 1.95 1.26 9.98
CA TYR A 489 1.69 1.10 8.55
C TYR A 489 2.82 1.71 7.72
N LEU A 490 3.21 2.95 8.01
CA LEU A 490 4.31 3.62 7.32
C LEU A 490 5.64 2.90 7.51
N PHE A 491 5.94 2.43 8.72
CA PHE A 491 7.16 1.67 9.01
C PHE A 491 7.24 0.40 8.14
N VAL A 492 6.21 -0.44 8.17
CA VAL A 492 6.20 -1.72 7.46
C VAL A 492 6.31 -1.50 5.96
N ASN A 493 5.53 -0.56 5.39
CA ASN A 493 5.58 -0.26 3.96
C ASN A 493 6.93 0.34 3.54
N ALA A 494 7.56 1.18 4.36
CA ALA A 494 8.89 1.73 4.09
C ALA A 494 9.99 0.65 4.17
N MET A 495 9.82 -0.36 5.01
CA MET A 495 10.76 -1.48 5.12
C MET A 495 10.66 -2.43 3.91
N THR A 496 9.47 -2.61 3.35
CA THR A 496 9.20 -3.58 2.27
C THR A 496 9.20 -2.98 0.86
N THR A 497 9.18 -1.66 0.70
CA THR A 497 9.09 -1.00 -0.61
C THR A 497 10.35 -1.15 -1.45
N VAL A 498 10.19 -1.44 -2.75
CA VAL A 498 11.29 -1.58 -3.74
C VAL A 498 11.08 -0.63 -4.92
N SER A 499 9.84 -0.58 -5.45
CA SER A 499 9.54 -0.05 -6.78
C SER A 499 9.98 1.41 -7.01
N ALA A 500 9.70 2.31 -6.06
CA ALA A 500 10.08 3.71 -6.23
C ALA A 500 11.55 3.96 -5.87
N VAL A 501 12.03 3.26 -4.85
CA VAL A 501 13.35 3.48 -4.25
C VAL A 501 14.50 2.89 -5.06
N VAL A 502 14.24 1.90 -5.91
CA VAL A 502 15.23 1.28 -6.81
C VAL A 502 15.89 2.28 -7.78
N PHE A 503 15.26 3.43 -7.99
CA PHE A 503 15.77 4.48 -8.87
C PHE A 503 16.52 5.60 -8.12
N LEU A 504 16.38 5.69 -6.80
CA LEU A 504 16.74 6.89 -6.02
C LEU A 504 17.91 6.70 -5.06
N TYR A 505 18.33 5.46 -4.82
CA TYR A 505 19.43 5.17 -3.91
C TYR A 505 20.79 5.50 -4.55
N ASN A 506 21.80 5.74 -3.70
CA ASN A 506 23.21 5.81 -4.08
C ASN A 506 24.02 4.72 -3.34
N SER A 507 25.35 4.73 -3.46
CA SER A 507 26.23 3.76 -2.77
C SER A 507 25.97 3.67 -1.26
N ASP A 508 25.67 4.79 -0.61
CA ASP A 508 25.63 4.90 0.85
C ASP A 508 24.22 4.77 1.43
N THR A 509 23.19 4.92 0.60
CA THR A 509 21.77 4.92 1.01
C THR A 509 20.98 3.73 0.48
N ARG A 510 21.67 2.71 -0.04
CA ARG A 510 21.05 1.47 -0.51
C ARG A 510 20.19 0.85 0.59
N LEU A 511 19.03 0.33 0.20
CA LEU A 511 18.02 -0.25 1.08
C LEU A 511 18.04 -1.79 0.98
N ALA A 512 17.67 -2.49 2.06
CA ALA A 512 17.60 -3.95 2.10
C ALA A 512 16.72 -4.54 1.00
N SER A 513 15.58 -3.90 0.72
CA SER A 513 14.63 -4.36 -0.30
C SER A 513 15.24 -4.31 -1.72
N VAL A 514 16.10 -3.33 -1.99
CA VAL A 514 16.91 -3.23 -3.23
C VAL A 514 18.07 -4.23 -3.20
N ALA A 515 18.70 -4.43 -2.04
CA ALA A 515 19.77 -5.42 -1.90
C ALA A 515 19.28 -6.85 -2.18
N VAL A 516 18.04 -7.21 -1.79
CA VAL A 516 17.41 -8.49 -2.18
C VAL A 516 17.42 -8.66 -3.70
N LEU A 517 17.02 -7.62 -4.44
CA LEU A 517 16.99 -7.64 -5.89
C LEU A 517 18.39 -7.83 -6.49
N HIS A 518 19.39 -7.10 -6.00
CA HIS A 518 20.76 -7.23 -6.51
C HIS A 518 21.40 -8.59 -6.18
N LEU A 519 21.19 -9.10 -4.98
CA LEU A 519 21.68 -10.42 -4.57
C LEU A 519 21.07 -11.52 -5.47
N ASP A 520 19.79 -11.39 -5.80
CA ASP A 520 19.10 -12.29 -6.75
C ASP A 520 19.72 -12.19 -8.16
N GLU A 521 19.91 -10.96 -8.68
CA GLU A 521 20.53 -10.74 -9.99
C GLU A 521 22.00 -11.22 -10.06
N ALA A 522 22.73 -11.14 -8.95
CA ALA A 522 24.10 -11.64 -8.83
C ALA A 522 24.17 -13.17 -8.64
N GLY A 523 23.03 -13.86 -8.54
CA GLY A 523 22.96 -15.31 -8.36
C GLY A 523 23.13 -15.79 -6.90
N TYR A 524 23.19 -14.89 -5.94
CA TYR A 524 23.25 -15.19 -4.50
C TYR A 524 21.84 -15.41 -3.93
N PHE A 525 21.10 -16.39 -4.46
CA PHE A 525 19.69 -16.63 -4.14
C PHE A 525 19.42 -16.86 -2.65
N ALA A 526 20.28 -17.62 -1.97
CA ALA A 526 20.12 -17.90 -0.54
C ALA A 526 20.36 -16.65 0.33
N SER A 527 21.31 -15.78 -0.05
CA SER A 527 21.55 -14.49 0.60
C SER A 527 20.42 -13.49 0.32
N ALA A 528 19.85 -13.51 -0.89
CA ALA A 528 18.64 -12.75 -1.22
C ALA A 528 17.45 -13.18 -0.34
N ALA A 529 17.26 -14.50 -0.18
CA ALA A 529 16.26 -15.07 0.72
C ALA A 529 16.52 -14.65 2.18
N ALA A 530 17.77 -14.70 2.65
CA ALA A 530 18.15 -14.26 3.98
C ALA A 530 17.82 -12.80 4.24
N MET A 531 18.13 -11.90 3.30
CA MET A 531 17.78 -10.48 3.42
C MET A 531 16.26 -10.25 3.39
N ALA A 532 15.52 -10.99 2.56
CA ALA A 532 14.05 -10.92 2.53
C ALA A 532 13.43 -11.40 3.85
N VAL A 533 13.98 -12.46 4.45
CA VAL A 533 13.59 -12.97 5.77
C VAL A 533 13.92 -11.95 6.87
N LEU A 534 15.07 -11.27 6.81
CA LEU A 534 15.39 -10.19 7.75
C LEU A 534 14.38 -9.04 7.68
N ILE A 535 13.96 -8.63 6.48
CA ILE A 535 12.89 -7.62 6.29
C ILE A 535 11.60 -8.10 6.97
N PHE A 536 11.18 -9.34 6.69
CA PHE A 536 9.97 -9.93 7.27
C PHE A 536 10.01 -9.99 8.80
N LEU A 537 11.10 -10.52 9.37
CA LEU A 537 11.28 -10.64 10.82
C LEU A 537 11.32 -9.25 11.49
N THR A 538 11.99 -8.28 10.88
CA THR A 538 12.04 -6.90 11.39
C THR A 538 10.64 -6.30 11.46
N SER A 539 9.87 -6.41 10.37
CA SER A 539 8.48 -5.94 10.30
C SER A 539 7.59 -6.66 11.31
N LEU A 540 7.78 -7.97 11.50
CA LEU A 540 7.05 -8.77 12.49
C LEU A 540 7.34 -8.31 13.93
N VAL A 541 8.61 -8.15 14.28
CA VAL A 541 9.03 -7.67 15.62
C VAL A 541 8.44 -6.29 15.89
N VAL A 542 8.54 -5.35 14.95
CA VAL A 542 7.98 -4.01 15.13
C VAL A 542 6.46 -4.04 15.24
N LYS A 543 5.77 -4.90 14.48
CA LYS A 543 4.32 -5.06 14.60
C LYS A 543 3.91 -5.61 15.98
N LEU A 544 4.65 -6.59 16.52
CA LEU A 544 4.42 -7.14 17.85
C LEU A 544 4.68 -6.09 18.95
N LEU A 545 5.78 -5.35 18.85
CA LEU A 545 6.11 -4.24 19.75
C LEU A 545 5.04 -3.15 19.70
N HIS A 546 4.56 -2.79 18.50
CA HIS A 546 3.46 -1.86 18.32
C HIS A 546 2.18 -2.36 19.02
N THR A 547 1.79 -3.62 18.83
CA THR A 547 0.61 -4.18 19.49
C THR A 547 0.73 -4.12 21.03
N ALA A 548 1.91 -4.42 21.57
CA ALA A 548 2.18 -4.28 23.01
C ALA A 548 2.14 -2.82 23.49
N LEU A 549 2.76 -1.90 22.74
CA LEU A 549 2.76 -0.47 23.04
C LEU A 549 1.35 0.12 23.00
N THR A 550 0.57 -0.21 21.98
CA THR A 550 -0.82 0.21 21.84
C THR A 550 -1.66 -0.29 23.01
N TYR A 551 -1.48 -1.54 23.44
CA TYR A 551 -2.17 -2.06 24.62
C TYR A 551 -1.86 -1.22 25.88
N VAL A 552 -0.59 -0.91 26.14
CA VAL A 552 -0.17 -0.11 27.30
C VAL A 552 -0.65 1.34 27.21
N LEU A 553 -0.48 1.99 26.06
CA LEU A 553 -0.86 3.40 25.86
C LEU A 553 -2.36 3.59 25.94
N LEU A 554 -3.16 2.70 25.35
CA LEU A 554 -4.62 2.80 25.42
C LEU A 554 -5.14 2.53 26.83
N ASN A 555 -4.56 1.57 27.56
CA ASN A 555 -4.89 1.34 28.97
C ASN A 555 -4.57 2.53 29.88
N ASN A 556 -3.67 3.44 29.48
CA ASN A 556 -3.35 4.64 30.25
C ASN A 556 -4.13 5.87 29.76
N ALA A 557 -4.16 6.11 28.45
CA ALA A 557 -4.79 7.29 27.85
C ALA A 557 -6.32 7.21 27.76
N GLN A 558 -6.89 5.99 27.77
CA GLN A 558 -8.32 5.75 27.62
C GLN A 558 -8.97 5.12 28.86
N ARG A 559 -8.36 5.24 30.04
CA ARG A 559 -8.97 4.76 31.31
C ARG A 559 -10.40 5.27 31.51
N TRP A 560 -10.68 6.50 31.10
CA TRP A 560 -12.00 7.12 31.15
C TRP A 560 -13.07 6.41 30.31
N ARG A 561 -12.69 5.64 29.26
CA ARG A 561 -13.64 4.84 28.45
C ARG A 561 -14.06 3.53 29.12
N MET A 562 -13.25 3.02 30.05
CA MET A 562 -13.54 1.77 30.77
C MET A 562 -14.15 2.02 32.16
N ALA A 563 -14.33 3.29 32.54
CA ALA A 563 -14.82 3.70 33.86
C ALA A 563 -16.35 3.93 33.92
N GLY A 564 -17.09 3.50 32.90
CA GLY A 564 -18.56 3.46 32.87
C GLY A 564 -19.02 2.12 32.32
#